data_AF-A0A975BU30-F1
#
_entry.id   AF-A0A975BU30-F1
#
_cell.length_a   1.000
_cell.length_b   1.000
_cell.length_c   1.000
_cell.angle_alpha   90.00
_cell.angle_beta   90.00
_cell.angle_gamma   90.00
#
_symmetry.space_group_name_H-M   'P 1'
#
loop_
_entity.id
_entity.type
_entity.pdbx_description
1 polymer ?
#
loop_
_entity_poly.entity_id
_entity_poly.type
_entity_poly.pdbx_seq_one_letter_code
_entity_poly.pdbx_strand_id
1 'polypeptide(L)'
;MICDGDACIIAGSEAKMKDYVSRMNLKGSPAIKRTRFGEIKKGLGLGAAYCFDEESYGRFYPSAQKAGIKAGPEDFSGETPTGLHFVRVGKMSVSGN
;
A
#
# COMPACT_ATOMS: atom_id res chain seq x y z
N MET A 1 5.00 7.22 -0.22
CA MET A 1 4.88 6.23 0.86
C MET A 1 5.11 6.92 2.18
N ILE A 2 4.28 6.58 3.15
CA ILE A 2 4.39 6.95 4.58
C ILE A 2 4.13 5.67 5.37
N CYS A 3 4.81 5.48 6.51
CA CYS A 3 4.55 4.35 7.40
C CYS A 3 4.22 4.89 8.80
N ASP A 4 3.17 4.37 9.42
CA ASP A 4 2.63 4.84 10.70
C ASP A 4 2.88 3.88 11.88
N GLY A 5 3.47 2.72 11.60
CA GLY A 5 3.78 1.67 12.58
C GLY A 5 3.03 0.37 12.32
N ASP A 6 1.81 0.46 11.78
CA ASP A 6 0.96 -0.71 11.50
C ASP A 6 1.02 -1.13 10.02
N ALA A 7 1.15 -0.14 9.13
CA ALA A 7 1.35 -0.38 7.71
C ALA A 7 2.13 0.76 7.04
N CYS A 8 2.56 0.51 5.81
CA CYS A 8 3.05 1.54 4.91
C CYS A 8 1.99 1.86 3.85
N ILE A 9 1.53 3.10 3.81
CA ILE A 9 0.59 3.61 2.81
C ILE A 9 1.34 3.91 1.52
N ILE A 10 0.83 3.41 0.41
CA ILE A 10 1.27 3.67 -0.96
C ILE A 10 0.10 4.37 -1.67
N ALA A 11 0.39 5.53 -2.25
CA ALA A 11 -0.57 6.26 -3.08
C ALA A 11 -0.02 6.39 -4.51
N GLY A 12 -0.93 6.49 -5.47
CA GLY A 12 -0.62 6.62 -6.89
C GLY A 12 0.14 7.90 -7.25
N SER A 13 0.03 8.95 -6.43
CA SER A 13 0.72 10.23 -6.65
C SER A 13 1.11 10.92 -5.35
N GLU A 14 2.02 11.90 -5.46
CA GLU A 14 2.38 12.76 -4.33
C GLU A 14 1.18 13.60 -3.86
N ALA A 15 0.34 14.07 -4.78
CA ALA A 15 -0.87 14.82 -4.45
C ALA A 15 -1.84 14.00 -3.60
N LYS A 16 -2.11 12.74 -3.98
CA LYS A 16 -2.94 11.81 -3.19
C LYS A 16 -2.33 11.49 -1.83
N MET A 17 -1.01 11.35 -1.76
CA MET A 17 -0.32 11.15 -0.48
C MET A 17 -0.45 12.38 0.43
N LYS A 18 -0.36 13.60 -0.11
CA LYS A 18 -0.55 14.84 0.66
C LYS A 18 -2.00 14.99 1.15
N ASP A 19 -2.98 14.64 0.32
CA ASP A 19 -4.40 14.60 0.71
C ASP A 19 -4.66 13.56 1.81
N TYR A 20 -4.03 12.39 1.74
CA TYR A 20 -4.07 11.41 2.83
C TYR A 20 -3.52 11.99 4.14
N VAL A 21 -2.35 12.64 4.11
CA VAL A 21 -1.72 13.24 5.29
C VAL A 21 -2.61 14.33 5.91
N SER A 22 -3.21 15.20 5.10
CA SER A 22 -4.04 16.29 5.59
C SER A 22 -5.32 15.77 6.26
N ARG A 23 -5.95 14.72 5.71
CA ARG A 23 -7.18 14.13 6.25
C ARG A 23 -6.95 13.31 7.51
N MET A 24 -5.84 12.60 7.61
CA MET A 24 -5.53 11.73 8.74
C MET A 24 -4.94 12.46 9.94
N ASN A 25 -4.72 13.78 9.84
CA ASN A 25 -4.13 14.62 10.89
C ASN A 25 -2.88 13.98 11.52
N LEU A 26 -2.02 13.40 10.68
CA LEU A 26 -0.82 12.72 11.15
C LEU A 26 0.07 13.74 11.88
N LYS A 27 0.47 13.42 13.10
CA LYS A 27 1.32 14.30 13.90
C LYS A 27 2.70 14.42 13.26
N GLY A 28 3.17 15.65 13.07
CA GLY A 28 4.49 15.94 12.49
C GLY A 28 4.49 16.07 10.97
N SER A 29 5.68 16.17 10.37
CA SER A 29 5.87 16.22 8.92
C SER A 29 6.36 14.86 8.42
N PRO A 30 5.45 13.93 8.03
CA PRO A 30 5.87 12.61 7.58
C PRO A 30 6.68 12.71 6.29
N ALA A 31 7.79 11.98 6.23
CA ALA A 31 8.64 11.95 5.05
C ALA A 31 7.94 11.18 3.91
N ILE A 32 7.54 11.89 2.85
CA ILE A 32 6.97 11.27 1.65
C ILE A 32 8.11 10.72 0.80
N LYS A 33 8.18 9.39 0.70
CA LYS A 33 9.16 8.68 -0.14
C LYS A 33 8.53 8.10 -1.40
N ARG A 34 9.25 8.18 -2.54
CA ARG A 34 8.94 7.38 -3.73
C ARG A 34 9.41 5.94 -3.50
N THR A 35 8.52 4.97 -3.70
CA THR A 35 8.79 3.55 -3.42
C THR A 35 8.71 2.73 -4.70
N ARG A 36 9.66 1.81 -4.88
CA ARG A 36 9.70 0.86 -6.00
C ARG A 36 9.17 -0.51 -5.57
N PHE A 37 8.74 -1.31 -6.54
CA PHE A 37 8.24 -2.67 -6.29
C PHE A 37 9.22 -3.54 -5.49
N GLY A 38 10.52 -3.48 -5.78
CA GLY A 38 11.53 -4.26 -5.06
C GLY A 38 11.61 -3.93 -3.56
N GLU A 39 11.36 -2.68 -3.18
CA GLU A 39 11.33 -2.25 -1.77
C GLU A 39 10.09 -2.81 -1.06
N ILE A 40 8.93 -2.76 -1.74
CA ILE A 40 7.67 -3.32 -1.24
C ILE A 40 7.80 -4.83 -1.07
N LYS A 41 8.28 -5.54 -2.09
CA LYS A 41 8.50 -6.99 -2.06
C LYS A 41 9.42 -7.39 -0.90
N LYS A 42 10.52 -6.65 -0.70
CA LYS A 42 11.42 -6.86 0.43
C LYS A 42 10.68 -6.70 1.76
N GLY A 43 9.91 -5.64 1.93
CA GLY A 43 9.13 -5.41 3.15
C GLY A 43 8.08 -6.50 3.41
N LEU A 44 7.32 -6.91 2.39
CA LEU A 44 6.36 -8.01 2.48
C LEU A 44 7.02 -9.33 2.90
N GLY A 45 8.23 -9.61 2.40
CA GLY A 45 9.04 -10.76 2.79
C GLY A 45 9.50 -10.72 4.25
N LEU A 46 9.64 -9.52 4.83
CA LEU A 46 9.93 -9.30 6.25
C LEU A 46 8.65 -9.28 7.12
N GLY A 47 7.47 -9.46 6.53
CA GLY A 47 6.19 -9.45 7.23
C GLY A 47 5.56 -8.07 7.42
N ALA A 48 6.08 -7.03 6.74
CA ALA A 48 5.44 -5.72 6.74
C ALA A 48 4.08 -5.75 6.02
N ALA A 49 3.17 -4.86 6.41
CA ALA A 49 1.92 -4.63 5.73
C ALA A 49 1.98 -3.35 4.88
N TYR A 50 1.36 -3.39 3.71
CA TYR A 50 1.25 -2.24 2.81
C TYR A 50 -0.21 -1.99 2.46
N CYS A 51 -0.61 -0.72 2.42
CA CYS A 51 -1.94 -0.30 2.02
C CYS A 51 -1.85 0.48 0.70
N PHE A 52 -2.64 0.13 -0.31
CA PHE A 52 -2.59 0.70 -1.65
C PHE A 52 -3.90 1.34 -2.04
N ASP A 53 -3.86 2.58 -2.55
CA ASP A 53 -5.01 3.14 -3.28
C ASP A 53 -5.19 2.43 -4.64
N GLU A 54 -6.33 2.65 -5.30
CA GLU A 54 -6.67 2.01 -6.57
C GLU A 54 -5.55 2.16 -7.62
N GLU A 55 -5.01 3.37 -7.77
CA GLU A 55 -4.00 3.67 -8.76
C GLU A 55 -2.66 2.96 -8.47
N SER A 56 -2.20 2.98 -7.23
CA SER A 56 -0.98 2.29 -6.83
C SER A 56 -1.14 0.77 -6.80
N TYR A 57 -2.34 0.28 -6.47
CA TYR A 57 -2.67 -1.13 -6.55
C TYR A 57 -2.63 -1.62 -7.99
N GLY A 58 -3.22 -0.89 -8.94
CA GLY A 58 -3.17 -1.22 -10.36
C GLY A 58 -1.74 -1.30 -10.93
N ARG A 59 -0.80 -0.52 -10.38
CA ARG A 59 0.63 -0.60 -10.72
C ARG A 59 1.35 -1.75 -10.03
N PHE A 60 1.00 -2.04 -8.78
CA PHE A 60 1.59 -3.11 -7.97
C PHE A 60 1.16 -4.49 -8.45
N TYR A 61 -0.13 -4.68 -8.71
CA TYR A 61 -0.78 -5.98 -8.90
C TYR A 61 -0.14 -6.84 -10.01
N PRO A 62 0.11 -6.33 -11.24
CA PRO A 62 0.74 -7.15 -12.29
C PRO A 62 2.15 -7.63 -11.91
N SER A 63 2.90 -6.84 -11.14
CA SER A 63 4.24 -7.21 -10.66
C SER A 63 4.16 -8.19 -9.49
N ALA A 64 3.17 -8.03 -8.62
CA ALA A 64 2.90 -8.91 -7.49
C ALA A 64 2.56 -10.33 -7.96
N GLN A 65 1.67 -10.45 -8.96
CA GLN A 65 1.31 -11.73 -9.59
C GLN A 65 2.54 -12.45 -10.17
N LYS A 66 3.36 -11.74 -10.95
CA LYS A 66 4.62 -12.30 -11.50
C LYS A 66 5.60 -12.75 -10.43
N ALA A 67 5.56 -12.14 -9.25
CA ALA A 67 6.43 -12.47 -8.13
C ALA A 67 5.86 -13.56 -7.19
N GLY A 68 4.69 -14.12 -7.50
CA GLY A 68 4.04 -15.14 -6.67
C GLY A 68 3.45 -14.59 -5.36
N ILE A 69 3.26 -13.27 -5.26
CA ILE A 69 2.60 -12.65 -4.10
C ILE A 69 1.09 -12.90 -4.25
N LYS A 70 0.49 -13.53 -3.23
CA LYS A 70 -0.96 -13.73 -3.15
C LYS A 70 -1.66 -12.40 -2.85
N ALA A 71 -1.87 -11.62 -3.89
CA ALA A 71 -2.76 -10.45 -3.91
C ALA A 71 -3.92 -10.78 -4.87
N GLY A 72 -5.16 -10.47 -4.48
CA GLY A 72 -6.35 -10.76 -5.30
C GLY A 72 -6.72 -9.61 -6.25
N PRO A 73 -7.68 -9.77 -7.17
CA PRO A 73 -8.41 -8.62 -7.64
C PRO A 73 -9.14 -8.00 -6.44
N GLU A 74 -9.10 -6.67 -6.33
CA GLU A 74 -9.63 -5.96 -5.19
C GLU A 74 -10.70 -4.98 -5.65
N ASP A 75 -11.71 -4.80 -4.80
CA ASP A 75 -12.82 -3.91 -5.06
C ASP A 75 -12.60 -2.57 -4.33
N PHE A 76 -12.57 -1.49 -5.10
CA PHE A 76 -12.42 -0.12 -4.61
C PHE A 76 -13.74 0.65 -4.59
N SER A 77 -14.87 0.00 -4.91
CA SER A 77 -16.18 0.65 -5.11
C SER A 77 -16.97 0.97 -3.83
N GLY A 78 -16.49 0.55 -2.65
CA GLY A 78 -17.15 0.83 -1.39
C GLY A 78 -17.19 2.33 -1.04
N GLU A 79 -17.93 2.72 0.00
CA GLU A 79 -17.79 4.03 0.64
C GLU A 79 -16.90 3.90 1.88
N THR A 80 -16.07 4.91 2.14
CA THR A 80 -15.24 4.98 3.36
C THR A 80 -15.50 6.28 4.12
N PRO A 81 -15.43 6.28 5.46
CA PRO A 81 -15.63 7.49 6.26
C PRO A 81 -14.69 8.64 5.90
N THR A 82 -13.53 8.35 5.30
CA THR A 82 -12.52 9.32 4.88
C THR A 82 -12.60 9.68 3.40
N GLY A 83 -13.43 8.97 2.62
CA GLY A 83 -13.45 8.99 1.16
C GLY A 83 -12.18 8.43 0.51
N LEU A 84 -11.34 7.72 1.28
CA LEU A 84 -10.10 7.12 0.80
C LEU A 84 -10.18 5.59 0.87
N HIS A 85 -9.97 4.95 -0.27
CA HIS A 85 -10.01 3.50 -0.41
C HIS A 85 -8.60 2.94 -0.47
N PHE A 86 -8.27 2.04 0.47
CA PHE A 86 -7.00 1.35 0.48
C PHE A 86 -7.18 -0.15 0.68
N VAL A 87 -6.43 -0.94 -0.07
CA VAL A 87 -6.32 -2.38 0.10
C VAL A 87 -5.07 -2.71 0.88
N ARG A 88 -5.20 -3.56 1.90
CA ARG A 88 -4.07 -4.06 2.68
C ARG A 88 -3.52 -5.36 2.10
N VAL A 89 -2.24 -5.34 1.72
CA VAL A 89 -1.45 -6.53 1.38
C VAL A 89 -0.47 -6.82 2.51
N GLY A 90 -0.56 -8.01 3.08
CA GLY A 90 0.24 -8.46 4.23
C GLY A 90 1.18 -9.61 3.91
N LYS A 91 1.71 -10.22 4.99
CA LYS A 91 2.74 -11.27 4.97
C LYS A 91 2.60 -12.26 3.81
N MET A 92 3.68 -12.42 3.07
CA MET A 92 3.78 -13.40 1.98
C MET A 92 3.65 -14.81 2.57
N SER A 93 2.48 -15.43 2.38
CA SER A 93 2.31 -16.85 2.69
C SER A 93 2.95 -17.67 1.56
N VAL A 94 4.22 -18.00 1.74
CA VAL A 94 4.88 -19.03 0.96
C VAL A 94 4.13 -20.32 1.25
N SER A 95 3.47 -20.92 0.25
CA SER A 95 2.99 -22.28 0.39
C SER A 95 4.21 -23.15 0.69
N GLY A 96 4.27 -23.70 1.91
CA GLY A 96 5.24 -24.72 2.25
C GLY A 96 5.09 -25.88 1.28
N ASN A 97 6.22 -26.31 0.72
CA ASN A 97 6.33 -27.55 -0.03
C ASN A 97 6.31 -28.73 0.95
#